data_AF-A0A3E5FRW2-F1
#
_entry.id   AF-A0A3E5FRW2-F1
#
_cell.length_a   1.000
_cell.length_b   1.000
_cell.length_c   1.000
_cell.angle_alpha   90.00
_cell.angle_beta   90.00
_cell.angle_gamma   90.00
#
_symmetry.space_group_name_H-M   'P 1'
#
loop_
_entity.id
_entity.type
_entity.pdbx_description
1 polymer ?
#
loop_
_entity_poly.entity_id
_entity_poly.type
_entity_poly.pdbx_seq_one_letter_code
_entity_poly.pdbx_strand_id
1 'polypeptide(L)'
;MMKIKMLMEKVMNNKIYEFNAIIEAVPDVNGAYVRFPYDIKKEFGKGRVKVHATFDGIAYDGSIVNMGIKNDDGSVCYIIGVRRDIRKKLNKECGDSIFVTIQERC
;
A
#
# COMPACT_ATOMS: atom_id res chain seq x y z
N MET A 1 -9.28 -25.59 20.39
CA MET A 1 -8.00 -24.90 20.64
C MET A 1 -7.29 -24.45 19.34
N MET A 2 -6.98 -25.34 18.38
CA MET A 2 -6.33 -24.96 17.10
C MET A 2 -7.12 -23.97 16.23
N LYS A 3 -8.45 -24.15 16.11
CA LYS A 3 -9.32 -23.21 15.34
C LYS A 3 -9.31 -21.80 15.89
N ILE A 4 -9.29 -21.64 17.22
CA ILE A 4 -9.28 -20.32 17.88
C ILE A 4 -7.91 -19.65 17.66
N LYS A 5 -6.81 -20.40 17.77
CA LYS A 5 -5.46 -19.90 17.51
C LYS A 5 -5.28 -19.41 16.06
N MET A 6 -5.76 -20.19 15.08
CA MET A 6 -5.81 -19.77 13.67
C MET A 6 -6.68 -18.53 13.46
N LEU A 7 -7.82 -18.43 14.14
CA LEU A 7 -8.67 -17.24 14.06
C LEU A 7 -7.94 -16.00 14.61
N MET A 8 -7.25 -16.13 15.74
CA MET A 8 -6.51 -15.04 16.38
C MET A 8 -5.28 -14.62 15.56
N GLU A 9 -4.53 -15.56 14.99
CA GLU A 9 -3.42 -15.29 14.06
C GLU A 9 -3.91 -14.58 12.78
N LYS A 10 -5.11 -14.92 12.30
CA LYS A 10 -5.75 -14.27 11.15
C LYS A 10 -6.36 -12.89 11.49
N VAL A 11 -6.69 -12.65 12.76
CA VAL A 11 -7.28 -11.39 13.27
C VAL A 11 -6.21 -10.32 13.52
N MET A 12 -4.95 -10.70 13.74
CA MET A 12 -3.85 -9.77 14.02
C MET A 12 -2.69 -9.99 13.03
N ASN A 13 -2.84 -9.52 11.79
CA ASN A 13 -1.66 -9.31 10.96
C ASN A 13 -0.93 -8.05 11.45
N ASN A 14 -0.16 -8.18 12.53
CA ASN A 14 0.67 -7.12 13.09
C ASN A 14 1.94 -6.86 12.27
N LYS A 15 2.07 -7.49 11.10
CA LYS A 15 3.20 -7.28 10.20
C LYS A 15 3.15 -5.84 9.67
N ILE A 16 4.23 -5.13 9.90
CA ILE A 16 4.51 -3.84 9.28
C ILE A 16 5.40 -4.12 8.07
N TYR A 17 4.97 -3.66 6.91
CA TYR A 17 5.78 -3.69 5.69
C TYR A 17 6.44 -2.33 5.53
N GLU A 18 7.74 -2.34 5.26
CA GLU A 18 8.55 -1.13 5.16
C GLU A 18 9.35 -1.18 3.85
N PHE A 19 9.25 -0.14 3.05
CA PHE A 19 9.93 -0.09 1.75
C PHE A 19 10.08 1.35 1.24
N ASN A 20 11.11 1.58 0.43
CA ASN A 20 11.20 2.80 -0.37
C ASN A 20 10.44 2.61 -1.68
N ALA A 21 9.76 3.65 -2.14
CA ALA A 21 9.05 3.65 -3.41
C ALA A 21 9.11 5.01 -4.09
N ILE A 22 9.00 5.01 -5.42
CA ILE A 22 8.85 6.22 -6.22
C ILE A 22 7.37 6.58 -6.31
N ILE A 23 7.03 7.84 -6.11
CA ILE A 23 5.69 8.36 -6.35
C ILE A 23 5.44 8.37 -7.87
N GLU A 24 4.52 7.54 -8.34
CA GLU A 24 4.12 7.47 -9.74
C GLU A 24 2.86 8.30 -10.00
N ALA A 25 2.81 8.94 -11.16
CA ALA A 25 1.62 9.65 -11.63
C ALA A 25 0.59 8.65 -12.18
N VAL A 26 -0.68 8.93 -11.96
CA VAL A 26 -1.74 8.31 -12.77
C VAL A 26 -1.85 9.14 -14.07
N PRO A 27 -1.77 8.54 -15.27
CA PRO A 27 -1.92 9.28 -16.52
C PRO A 27 -3.25 10.05 -16.58
N ASP A 28 -3.22 11.24 -17.17
CA ASP A 28 -4.39 12.06 -17.49
C ASP A 28 -5.26 12.53 -16.30
N VAL A 29 -4.83 12.25 -15.07
CA VAL A 29 -5.46 12.73 -13.83
C VAL A 29 -4.40 13.16 -12.83
N ASN A 30 -4.69 14.16 -12.01
CA ASN A 30 -3.76 14.67 -10.97
C ASN A 30 -3.58 13.70 -9.77
N GLY A 31 -3.75 12.40 -9.99
CA GLY A 31 -3.56 11.33 -9.02
C GLY A 31 -2.12 10.87 -8.93
N ALA A 32 -1.74 10.31 -7.79
CA ALA A 32 -0.44 9.69 -7.59
C ALA A 32 -0.55 8.44 -6.71
N TYR A 33 0.37 7.51 -6.86
CA TYR A 33 0.42 6.26 -6.11
C TYR A 33 1.86 5.79 -5.92
N VAL A 34 2.03 4.78 -5.07
CA VAL A 34 3.25 3.97 -5.01
C VAL A 34 2.89 2.51 -5.20
N ARG A 35 3.84 1.74 -5.75
CA ARG A 35 3.72 0.29 -5.89
C ARG A 35 3.92 -0.38 -4.53
N PHE A 36 3.03 -1.30 -4.21
CA PHE A 36 3.19 -2.19 -3.07
C PHE A 36 3.90 -3.47 -3.55
N PRO A 37 5.08 -3.81 -3.00
CA PRO A 37 5.96 -4.83 -3.59
C PRO A 37 5.52 -6.28 -3.33
N TYR A 38 4.37 -6.51 -2.67
CA TYR A 38 3.88 -7.84 -2.33
C TYR A 38 2.51 -8.14 -2.96
N ASP A 39 2.24 -9.42 -3.20
CA ASP A 39 0.94 -9.88 -3.68
C ASP A 39 -0.07 -9.96 -2.53
N ILE A 40 -1.03 -9.03 -2.47
CA ILE A 40 -1.99 -8.98 -1.38
C ILE A 40 -2.94 -10.19 -1.33
N LYS A 41 -3.13 -10.93 -2.44
CA LYS A 41 -3.92 -12.16 -2.40
C LYS A 41 -3.16 -13.26 -1.67
N LYS A 42 -1.84 -13.32 -1.83
CA LYS A 42 -0.99 -14.27 -1.10
C LYS A 42 -0.82 -13.86 0.36
N GLU A 43 -0.56 -12.57 0.61
CA GLU A 43 -0.32 -12.07 1.97
C GLU A 43 -1.58 -12.00 2.83
N PHE A 44 -2.72 -11.56 2.28
CA PHE A 44 -3.93 -11.25 3.05
C PHE A 44 -5.17 -12.07 2.63
N GLY A 45 -5.11 -12.80 1.52
CA GLY A 45 -6.27 -13.51 0.97
C GLY A 45 -7.38 -12.60 0.44
N LYS A 46 -7.07 -11.33 0.15
CA LYS A 46 -8.03 -10.28 -0.23
C LYS A 46 -7.66 -9.65 -1.57
N GLY A 47 -8.67 -9.18 -2.31
CA GLY A 47 -8.47 -8.39 -3.54
C GLY A 47 -8.26 -6.89 -3.29
N ARG A 48 -8.57 -6.43 -2.07
CA ARG A 48 -8.38 -5.06 -1.58
C ARG A 48 -8.14 -5.13 -0.07
N VAL A 49 -7.17 -4.37 0.42
CA VAL A 49 -6.78 -4.37 1.84
C VAL A 49 -6.87 -2.95 2.38
N LYS A 50 -7.65 -2.75 3.45
CA LYS A 50 -7.62 -1.48 4.20
C LYS A 50 -6.34 -1.46 5.02
N VAL A 51 -5.67 -0.32 5.07
CA VAL A 51 -4.37 -0.21 5.75
C VAL A 51 -4.26 1.09 6.53
N HIS A 52 -3.45 1.03 7.59
CA HIS A 52 -2.75 2.18 8.14
C HIS A 52 -1.43 2.30 7.39
N ALA A 53 -1.23 3.41 6.67
CA ALA A 53 -0.01 3.70 5.94
C ALA A 53 0.71 4.90 6.55
N THR A 54 2.03 4.98 6.35
CA THR A 54 2.74 6.25 6.43
C THR A 54 3.52 6.51 5.16
N PHE A 55 3.64 7.78 4.81
CA PHE A 55 4.51 8.26 3.73
C PHE A 55 5.47 9.27 4.35
N ASP A 56 6.75 8.89 4.47
CA ASP A 56 7.77 9.61 5.25
C ASP A 56 7.25 10.03 6.64
N GLY A 57 6.54 9.12 7.32
CA GLY A 57 5.96 9.35 8.64
C GLY A 57 4.62 10.09 8.66
N ILE A 58 4.12 10.63 7.53
CA ILE A 58 2.76 11.19 7.47
C ILE A 58 1.74 10.05 7.38
N ALA A 59 0.92 9.92 8.41
CA ALA A 59 -0.12 8.90 8.51
C ALA A 59 -1.22 9.06 7.45
N TYR A 60 -1.69 7.93 6.94
CA TYR A 60 -2.76 7.83 5.96
C TYR A 60 -3.53 6.51 6.09
N ASP A 61 -4.84 6.61 6.32
CA ASP A 61 -5.73 5.46 6.25
C ASP A 61 -6.25 5.29 4.83
N GLY A 62 -5.89 4.17 4.22
CA GLY A 62 -6.06 3.95 2.79
C GLY A 62 -6.53 2.55 2.42
N SER A 63 -6.32 2.22 1.15
CA SER A 63 -6.46 0.87 0.66
C SER A 63 -5.37 0.54 -0.35
N ILE A 64 -4.83 -0.67 -0.25
CA ILE A 64 -4.07 -1.30 -1.33
C ILE A 64 -5.08 -1.91 -2.30
N VAL A 65 -4.93 -1.60 -3.59
CA VAL A 65 -5.87 -1.96 -4.64
C VAL A 65 -5.14 -2.49 -5.87
N ASN A 66 -5.85 -3.26 -6.69
CA ASN A 66 -5.45 -3.58 -8.06
C ASN A 66 -6.18 -2.63 -9.01
N MET A 67 -5.44 -1.82 -9.76
CA MET A 67 -5.98 -0.88 -10.75
C MET A 67 -5.67 -1.30 -12.20
N GLY A 68 -5.36 -2.57 -12.45
CA GLY A 68 -4.96 -3.08 -13.76
C GLY A 68 -3.49 -2.83 -14.11
N ILE A 69 -2.71 -2.26 -13.19
CA ILE A 69 -1.27 -2.03 -13.37
C ILE A 69 -0.53 -3.37 -13.27
N LYS A 70 0.48 -3.52 -14.12
CA LYS A 70 1.33 -4.72 -14.19
C LYS A 70 2.76 -4.39 -13.81
N ASN A 71 3.43 -5.37 -13.22
CA ASN A 71 4.89 -5.37 -13.12
C ASN A 71 5.48 -5.81 -14.47
N ASP A 72 6.79 -5.65 -14.63
CA ASP A 72 7.49 -5.98 -15.87
C ASP A 72 7.39 -7.47 -16.25
N ASP A 73 7.24 -8.34 -15.25
CA ASP A 73 7.03 -9.79 -15.42
C ASP A 73 5.56 -10.17 -15.74
N GLY A 74 4.67 -9.19 -15.93
CA GLY A 74 3.24 -9.40 -16.22
C GLY A 74 2.37 -9.74 -15.00
N SER A 75 2.97 -9.87 -13.82
CA SER A 75 2.23 -10.06 -12.57
C SER A 75 1.43 -8.82 -12.18
N VAL A 76 0.44 -8.99 -11.31
CA VAL A 76 -0.38 -7.87 -10.82
C VAL A 76 0.48 -6.95 -9.97
N CYS A 77 0.47 -5.65 -10.30
CA CYS A 77 1.04 -4.62 -9.45
C CYS A 77 -0.06 -4.03 -8.58
N TYR A 78 0.05 -4.22 -7.28
CA TYR A 78 -0.84 -3.58 -6.32
C TYR A 78 -0.30 -2.21 -5.97
N ILE A 79 -1.20 -1.26 -5.73
CA ILE A 79 -0.82 0.14 -5.47
C ILE A 79 -1.59 0.72 -4.30
N ILE A 80 -1.03 1.77 -3.70
CA ILE A 80 -1.72 2.64 -2.74
C ILE A 80 -1.57 4.09 -3.19
N GLY A 81 -2.68 4.83 -3.19
CA GLY A 81 -2.69 6.23 -3.60
C GLY A 81 -1.98 7.14 -2.60
N VAL A 82 -1.15 8.07 -3.10
CA VAL A 82 -0.54 9.15 -2.32
C VAL A 82 -1.29 10.44 -2.60
N ARG A 83 -2.13 10.85 -1.65
CA ARG A 83 -3.02 12.00 -1.84
C ARG A 83 -2.24 13.29 -2.07
N ARG A 84 -2.84 14.23 -2.81
CA ARG A 84 -2.25 15.54 -3.13
C ARG A 84 -1.89 16.35 -1.88
N ASP A 85 -2.72 16.31 -0.85
CA ASP A 85 -2.46 17.02 0.41
C ASP A 85 -1.28 16.42 1.20
N ILE A 86 -1.09 15.09 1.15
CA ILE A 86 0.08 14.44 1.73
C ILE A 86 1.35 14.86 0.97
N ARG A 87 1.33 14.77 -0.37
CA ARG A 87 2.44 15.22 -1.22
C ARG A 87 2.83 16.67 -0.96
N LYS A 88 1.84 17.57 -0.83
CA LYS A 88 2.06 18.97 -0.45
C LYS A 88 2.71 19.12 0.92
N LYS A 89 2.27 18.35 1.93
CA LYS A 89 2.88 18.38 3.28
C LYS A 89 4.33 17.87 3.27
N LEU A 90 4.63 16.89 2.41
CA LEU A 90 5.98 16.35 2.25
C LEU A 90 6.89 17.22 1.38
N ASN A 91 6.35 18.19 0.66
CA ASN A 91 7.04 18.91 -0.41
C ASN A 91 7.68 17.95 -1.43
N LYS A 92 6.89 16.94 -1.86
CA LYS A 92 7.30 15.91 -2.83
C LYS A 92 6.28 15.78 -3.96
N GLU A 93 6.77 15.43 -5.14
CA GLU A 93 5.99 15.26 -6.37
C GLU A 93 6.17 13.86 -6.98
N CYS A 94 5.55 13.62 -8.14
CA CYS A 94 5.76 12.37 -8.87
C CYS A 94 7.22 12.32 -9.37
N GLY A 95 7.87 11.17 -9.20
CA GLY A 95 9.30 10.96 -9.44
C GLY A 95 10.15 10.98 -8.16
N ASP A 96 9.65 11.56 -7.07
CA ASP A 96 10.37 11.55 -5.79
C ASP A 96 10.25 10.20 -5.07
N SER A 97 11.31 9.84 -4.36
CA SER A 97 11.35 8.67 -3.48
C SER A 97 10.77 9.00 -2.11
N ILE A 98 9.98 8.07 -1.55
CA ILE A 98 9.43 8.13 -0.20
C ILE A 98 9.61 6.79 0.53
N PHE A 99 9.78 6.87 1.85
CA PHE A 99 9.71 5.71 2.72
C PHE A 99 8.24 5.45 3.08
N VAL A 100 7.79 4.21 2.90
CA VAL A 100 6.41 3.80 3.10
C VAL A 100 6.37 2.74 4.19
N THR A 101 5.48 2.93 5.16
CA THR A 101 5.08 1.86 6.07
C THR A 101 3.63 1.47 5.83
N ILE A 102 3.32 0.18 5.95
CA ILE A 102 1.97 -0.36 5.75
C ILE A 102 1.67 -1.38 6.85
N GLN A 103 0.49 -1.26 7.44
CA GLN A 103 -0.09 -2.27 8.33
C GLN A 103 -1.55 -2.52 7.93
N GLU A 104 -1.99 -3.77 7.94
CA GLU A 104 -3.39 -4.08 7.68
C GLU A 104 -4.29 -3.48 8.78
N ARG A 105 -5.39 -2.87 8.35
CA ARG A 105 -6.42 -2.31 9.22
C ARG A 105 -7.62 -3.25 9.23
N CYS A 106 -7.74 -4.03 10.30
CA CYS A 106 -8.84 -4.95 10.57
C CYS A 106 -10.12 -4.20 10.97
#